data_AF-A0A7G5SZM7-F1
#
_entry.id   AF-A0A7G5SZM7-F1
#
_cell.length_a   1.000
_cell.length_b   1.000
_cell.length_c   1.000
_cell.angle_alpha   90.00
_cell.angle_beta   90.00
_cell.angle_gamma   90.00
#
_symmetry.space_group_name_H-M   'P 1'
#
loop_
_entity.id
_entity.type
_entity.pdbx_description
1 polymer ?
#
loop_
_entity_poly.entity_id
_entity_poly.type
_entity_poly.pdbx_seq_one_letter_code
_entity_poly.pdbx_strand_id
1 'polypeptide(L)' 'MTVLQRRYEQLLGLIRPNAVGLVDAFDVRDEILNSTLGAYDGRVYERLMDEAMKSPLN' A
#
# COMPACT_ATOMS: atom_id res chain seq x y z
N MET A 1 -26.30 -2.16 14.20
CA MET A 1 -25.70 -2.00 12.85
C MET A 1 -26.79 -1.54 11.89
N THR A 2 -26.62 -0.41 11.20
CA THR A 2 -27.58 0.05 10.18
C THR A 2 -27.48 -0.82 8.92
N VAL A 3 -28.52 -0.84 8.07
CA VAL A 3 -28.50 -1.56 6.78
C VAL A 3 -27.36 -1.08 5.88
N LEU A 4 -27.12 0.23 5.88
CA LEU A 4 -26.03 0.84 5.11
C LEU A 4 -24.66 0.36 5.60
N GLN A 5 -24.44 0.33 6.92
CA GLN A 5 -23.18 -0.15 7.49
C GLN A 5 -22.92 -1.61 7.13
N ARG A 6 -23.94 -2.48 7.22
CA ARG A 6 -23.80 -3.90 6.83
C ARG A 6 -23.45 -4.04 5.35
N ARG A 7 -24.07 -3.27 4.47
CA ARG A 7 -23.79 -3.31 3.03
C ARG A 7 -22.37 -2.83 2.74
N TYR A 8 -21.91 -1.78 3.41
CA TYR A 8 -20.55 -1.26 3.28
C TYR A 8 -19.50 -2.32 3.67
N GLU A 9 -19.64 -2.94 4.84
CA GLU A 9 -18.71 -3.97 5.32
C GLU A 9 -18.69 -5.21 4.40
N GLN A 10 -19.84 -5.62 3.85
CA GLN A 10 -19.91 -6.68 2.85
C GLN A 10 -19.11 -6.33 1.58
N LEU A 11 -19.25 -5.09 1.08
CA LEU A 11 -18.52 -4.64 -0.11
C LEU A 11 -17.01 -4.57 0.13
N LEU A 12 -16.57 -4.14 1.32
CA LEU A 12 -15.15 -4.17 1.69
C LEU A 12 -14.59 -5.60 1.63
N GLY A 13 -15.35 -6.58 2.14
CA GLY A 13 -14.97 -7.99 2.06
C GLY A 13 -14.83 -8.51 0.63
N LEU A 14 -15.71 -8.06 -0.28
CA LEU A 14 -15.67 -8.44 -1.70
C LEU A 14 -14.50 -7.78 -2.46
N ILE A 15 -14.12 -6.56 -2.10
CA ILE A 15 -13.01 -5.83 -2.75
C ILE A 15 -11.64 -6.35 -2.27
N ARG A 16 -11.52 -6.74 -0.99
CA ARG A 16 -10.24 -7.11 -0.35
C ARG A 16 -9.34 -8.03 -1.19
N PRO A 17 -9.79 -9.15 -1.78
CA PRO A 17 -8.91 -10.06 -2.54
C PRO A 17 -8.24 -9.40 -3.74
N ASN A 18 -8.86 -8.35 -4.29
CA ASN A 18 -8.38 -7.63 -5.47
C ASN A 18 -7.77 -6.26 -5.12
N ALA A 19 -7.73 -5.87 -3.84
CA ALA A 19 -7.34 -4.53 -3.45
C ALA A 19 -5.93 -4.15 -3.95
N VAL A 20 -4.97 -5.08 -3.87
CA VAL A 20 -3.60 -4.89 -4.39
C VAL A 20 -3.61 -4.78 -5.93
N GLY A 21 -4.25 -5.72 -6.63
CA GLY A 21 -4.33 -5.67 -8.09
C GLY A 21 -5.04 -4.42 -8.65
N LEU A 22 -6.02 -3.87 -7.92
CA LEU A 22 -6.69 -2.63 -8.29
C LEU A 22 -5.77 -1.40 -8.16
N VAL A 23 -4.88 -1.37 -7.16
CA VAL A 23 -3.90 -0.28 -7.04
C VAL A 23 -2.72 -0.46 -8.01
N ASP A 24 -2.30 -1.71 -8.26
CA ASP A 24 -1.25 -2.02 -9.23
C ASP A 24 -1.66 -1.65 -10.67
N ALA A 25 -2.94 -1.73 -11.00
CA ALA A 25 -3.47 -1.37 -12.32
C ALA A 25 -3.29 0.11 -12.70
N PHE A 26 -2.95 0.99 -11.75
CA PHE A 26 -2.56 2.37 -12.05
C PHE A 26 -1.14 2.49 -12.63
N ASP A 27 -0.35 1.41 -12.58
CA ASP A 27 1.01 1.32 -13.13
C ASP A 27 1.94 2.47 -12.64
N VAL A 28 1.79 2.83 -11.36
CA VAL A 28 2.60 3.87 -10.74
C VAL A 28 3.96 3.27 -10.37
N ARG A 29 5.00 3.77 -11.02
CA ARG A 29 6.38 3.33 -10.77
C ARG A 29 6.87 3.81 -9.40
N ASP A 30 7.75 3.02 -8.77
CA ASP A 30 8.33 3.31 -7.44
C ASP A 30 8.98 4.70 -7.36
N GLU A 31 9.62 5.18 -8.43
CA GLU A 31 10.27 6.50 -8.46
C GLU A 31 9.27 7.66 -8.46
N ILE A 32 8.06 7.41 -8.98
CA ILE A 32 6.95 8.37 -8.96
C ILE A 32 6.27 8.33 -7.60
N LEU A 33 6.03 7.13 -7.06
CA LEU A 33 5.38 6.95 -5.76
C LEU A 33 6.25 7.46 -4.61
N ASN A 34 7.57 7.31 -4.72
CA ASN A 34 8.58 7.76 -3.77
C ASN A 34 8.25 7.38 -2.31
N SER A 35 7.87 6.12 -2.10
CA SER A 35 7.45 5.60 -0.80
C SER A 35 8.11 4.25 -0.53
N THR A 36 8.91 4.16 0.53
CA THR A 36 9.52 2.89 0.97
C THR A 36 8.47 1.89 1.46
N LEU A 37 7.37 2.36 2.05
CA LEU A 37 6.24 1.53 2.49
C LEU A 37 5.39 1.02 1.31
N GLY A 38 5.33 1.79 0.23
CA GLY A 38 4.55 1.48 -0.97
C GLY A 38 5.35 0.74 -2.05
N ALA A 39 6.54 0.23 -1.73
CA ALA A 39 7.41 -0.43 -2.70
C ALA A 39 6.72 -1.63 -3.38
N TYR A 40 6.73 -1.65 -4.70
CA TYR A 40 6.08 -2.68 -5.51
C TYR A 40 6.57 -4.10 -5.21
N ASP A 41 7.86 -4.25 -4.90
CA ASP A 41 8.49 -5.54 -4.59
C ASP A 41 8.18 -6.07 -3.17
N GLY A 42 7.46 -5.29 -2.35
CA GLY A 42 7.09 -5.66 -0.98
C GLY A 42 8.27 -5.71 0.00
N ARG A 43 9.49 -5.30 -0.38
CA ARG A 43 10.70 -5.32 0.47
C ARG A 43 10.76 -4.12 1.42
N VAL A 44 9.65 -3.87 2.11
CA VAL A 44 9.41 -2.64 2.88
C VAL A 44 10.44 -2.42 3.99
N TYR A 45 10.73 -3.45 4.79
CA TYR A 45 11.60 -3.29 5.97
C TYR A 45 13.06 -2.99 5.61
N GLU A 46 13.59 -3.69 4.61
CA GLU A 46 14.97 -3.48 4.15
C GLU A 46 15.12 -2.08 3.53
N ARG A 47 14.18 -1.68 2.66
CA ARG A 47 14.17 -0.33 2.07
C ARG A 47 14.00 0.77 3.11
N LEU A 48 13.17 0.55 4.13
CA LEU A 48 12.98 1.51 5.22
C LEU A 48 14.29 1.71 6.02
N MET A 49 14.99 0.63 6.31
CA MET A 49 16.29 0.69 7.00
C MET A 49 17.34 1.41 6.14
N ASP A 50 17.48 1.01 4.88
CA ASP A 50 18.43 1.63 3.95
C ASP A 50 18.17 3.13 3.77
N GLU A 51 16.90 3.53 3.70
CA GLU A 51 16.52 4.93 3.56
C GLU A 51 16.76 5.72 4.85
N ALA A 52 16.44 5.13 6.00
CA ALA A 52 16.75 5.75 7.29
C ALA A 52 18.25 6.03 7.39
N MET A 53 19.11 5.06 7.05
CA MET A 53 20.58 5.17 7.11
C MET A 53 21.18 6.30 6.26
N LYS A 54 20.47 6.79 5.23
CA LYS A 54 20.92 7.92 4.39
C LYS A 54 20.67 9.29 5.05
N SER A 55 19.90 9.35 6.13
CA SER A 55 19.60 10.58 6.83
C SER A 55 20.90 11.24 7.35
N PRO A 56 21.08 12.55 7.21
CA PRO A 56 22.26 13.27 7.71
C PRO A 56 22.37 13.32 9.24
N LEU A 57 21.35 12.81 9.95
CA LEU A 57 21.33 12.70 11.41
C LEU A 57 21.89 11.37 11.93
N ASN A 58 22.27 10.45 11.03
CA ASN A 58 22.89 9.16 11.37
C ASN A 58 24.41 9.20 11.28
#